data_AF-A0A3E1YDY4-F1
#
_entry.id   AF-A0A3E1YDY4-F1
#
_cell.length_a   1.000
_cell.length_b   1.000
_cell.length_c   1.000
_cell.angle_alpha   90.00
_cell.angle_beta   90.00
_cell.angle_gamma   90.00
#
_symmetry.space_group_name_H-M   'P 1'
#
loop_
_entity.id
_entity.type
_entity.pdbx_description
1 polymer ?
#
loop_
_entity_poly.entity_id
_entity_poly.type
_entity_poly.pdbx_seq_one_letter_code
_entity_poly.pdbx_strand_id
1 'polypeptide(L)' 'MEELNDKIQEDSKPLLKRLREAVLPVKPGDKAFIRVTKNVGFVMFLILFSCVSLVLAAAISFAL' A
#
# COMPACT_ATOMS: atom_id res chain seq x y z
N MET A 1 21.58 0.60 -19.74
CA MET A 1 20.85 -0.69 -19.72
C MET A 1 20.44 -1.12 -18.32
N GLU A 2 20.98 -0.55 -17.24
CA GLU A 2 20.49 -0.79 -15.86
C GLU A 2 19.11 -0.17 -15.58
N GLU A 3 18.82 1.04 -16.07
CA GLU A 3 17.55 1.74 -15.77
C GLU A 3 16.27 1.07 -16.32
N LEU A 4 16.39 0.27 -17.39
CA LEU A 4 15.24 -0.44 -17.98
C LEU A 4 14.88 -1.69 -17.15
N ASN A 5 15.89 -2.31 -16.52
CA ASN A 5 15.72 -3.54 -15.73
C ASN A 5 15.05 -3.25 -14.37
N ASP A 6 15.35 -2.09 -13.77
CA ASP A 6 14.65 -1.61 -12.57
C ASP A 6 13.17 -1.35 -12.85
N LYS A 7 12.83 -0.68 -13.96
CA LYS A 7 11.41 -0.44 -14.33
C LYS A 7 10.62 -1.72 -14.54
N ILE A 8 11.19 -2.74 -15.19
CA ILE A 8 10.52 -4.02 -15.43
C ILE A 8 10.35 -4.81 -14.12
N GLN A 9 11.34 -4.78 -13.22
CA GLN A 9 11.22 -5.38 -11.89
C GLN A 9 10.22 -4.66 -10.99
N GLU A 10 10.16 -3.34 -11.09
CA GLU A 10 9.21 -2.54 -10.35
C GLU A 10 7.79 -2.86 -10.83
N ASP A 11 7.55 -2.97 -12.14
CA ASP A 11 6.24 -3.35 -12.71
C ASP A 11 5.80 -4.78 -12.41
N SER A 12 6.78 -5.66 -12.19
CA SER A 12 6.54 -7.04 -11.77
C SER A 12 6.18 -7.17 -10.29
N LYS A 13 6.36 -6.11 -9.48
CA LYS A 13 5.96 -6.15 -8.06
C LYS A 13 4.43 -6.08 -7.97
N PRO A 14 3.80 -6.98 -7.20
CA PRO A 14 2.36 -6.92 -6.99
C PRO A 14 1.96 -5.55 -6.41
N LEU A 15 0.84 -4.99 -6.87
CA LEU A 15 0.39 -3.63 -6.54
C LEU A 15 0.38 -3.36 -5.02
N LEU A 16 -0.02 -4.35 -4.23
CA LEU A 16 -0.01 -4.27 -2.77
C LEU A 16 1.40 -4.05 -2.18
N LYS A 17 2.43 -4.62 -2.81
CA LYS A 17 3.82 -4.48 -2.39
C LYS A 17 4.36 -3.09 -2.74
N ARG A 18 4.04 -2.57 -3.93
CA ARG A 18 4.31 -1.17 -4.31
C ARG A 18 3.62 -0.19 -3.37
N LEU A 19 2.34 -0.40 -3.08
CA LEU A 19 1.57 0.43 -2.16
C LEU A 19 2.16 0.42 -0.73
N ARG A 20 2.57 -0.76 -0.26
CA ARG A 20 3.22 -0.92 1.04
C ARG A 20 4.56 -0.19 1.11
N GLU A 21 5.38 -0.30 0.07
CA GLU A 21 6.66 0.41 -0.03
C GLU A 21 6.47 1.94 -0.08
N ALA A 22 5.40 2.44 -0.71
CA ALA A 22 5.09 3.85 -0.81
C ALA A 22 4.51 4.46 0.48
N VAL A 23 3.58 3.77 1.15
CA VAL A 23 2.85 4.31 2.32
C VAL A 23 3.59 4.06 3.63
N LEU A 24 4.03 2.82 3.87
CA LEU A 24 4.64 2.39 5.14
C LEU A 24 5.80 1.42 4.89
N PRO A 25 6.95 1.93 4.40
CA PRO A 25 8.10 1.10 4.10
C PRO A 25 8.70 0.49 5.36
N VAL A 26 8.82 -0.83 5.34
CA VAL A 26 9.54 -1.61 6.36
C VAL A 26 10.98 -1.76 5.90
N LYS A 27 11.92 -1.20 6.65
CA LYS A 27 13.35 -1.30 6.35
C LYS A 27 13.94 -2.50 7.10
N PRO A 28 14.93 -3.21 6.53
CA PRO A 28 15.56 -4.37 7.17
C PRO A 28 16.33 -4.02 8.46
N GLY A 29 16.69 -2.74 8.67
CA GLY A 29 17.29 -2.24 9.90
C GLY A 29 16.30 -1.78 10.98
N ASP A 30 14.99 -1.88 10.74
CA ASP A 30 13.99 -1.51 11.75
C ASP A 30 14.00 -2.50 12.92
N LYS A 31 13.98 -2.00 14.16
CA LYS A 31 13.79 -2.83 15.36
C LYS A 31 12.49 -3.62 15.24
N ALA A 32 12.45 -4.85 15.78
CA ALA A 32 11.30 -5.75 15.67
C ALA A 32 9.96 -5.08 16.04
N PHE A 33 9.96 -4.24 17.07
CA PHE A 33 8.80 -3.45 17.49
C PHE A 33 8.31 -2.49 16.38
N ILE A 34 9.21 -1.70 15.79
CA ILE A 34 8.88 -0.73 14.73
C ILE A 34 8.32 -1.45 13.50
N ARG A 35 8.88 -2.62 13.16
CA ARG A 35 8.39 -3.45 12.06
C ARG A 35 6.96 -3.93 12.28
N VAL A 36 6.62 -4.34 13.50
CA VAL A 36 5.25 -4.74 13.86
C VAL A 36 4.31 -3.55 13.77
N THR A 37 4.66 -2.40 14.35
CA THR A 37 3.85 -1.19 14.30
C THR A 37 3.57 -0.75 12.86
N LYS A 38 4.58 -0.77 11.98
CA LYS A 38 4.39 -0.42 10.56
C LYS A 38 3.46 -1.41 9.84
N ASN A 39 3.54 -2.70 10.18
CA ASN A 39 2.65 -3.71 9.61
C ASN A 39 1.19 -3.48 10.05
N VAL A 40 0.97 -3.22 11.34
CA VAL A 40 -0.35 -2.91 11.90
C VAL A 40 -0.91 -1.61 11.29
N GLY A 41 -0.08 -0.57 11.18
CA GLY A 41 -0.46 0.69 10.56
C GLY A 41 -0.86 0.53 9.09
N PHE A 42 -0.16 -0.32 8.33
CA PHE A 42 -0.50 -0.58 6.94
C PHE A 42 -1.82 -1.35 6.80
N VAL A 43 -2.10 -2.31 7.70
CA VAL A 43 -3.40 -2.99 7.75
C VAL A 43 -4.53 -2.01 8.07
N MET A 44 -4.33 -1.12 9.05
CA MET A 44 -5.31 -0.09 9.38
C MET A 44 -5.58 0.86 8.19
N PHE A 45 -4.53 1.26 7.48
CA PHE A 45 -4.65 2.06 6.26
C PHE A 45 -5.51 1.37 5.20
N LEU A 46 -5.30 0.07 4.95
CA LEU A 46 -6.11 -0.68 3.98
C LEU A 46 -7.59 -0.75 4.38
N ILE A 47 -7.88 -0.92 5.67
CA ILE A 47 -9.27 -0.94 6.18
C ILE A 47 -9.94 0.41 5.94
N LEU A 48 -9.28 1.51 6.30
CA LEU A 48 -9.81 2.87 6.10
C LEU A 48 -9.97 3.19 4.61
N PHE A 49 -8.97 2.85 3.79
CA PHE A 49 -9.03 3.05 2.35
C PHE A 49 -10.20 2.29 1.73
N SER A 50 -10.42 1.04 2.13
CA SER A 50 -11.56 0.24 1.68
C SER A 50 -12.89 0.84 2.12
N CYS A 51 -12.99 1.29 3.37
CA CYS A 51 -14.20 1.92 3.88
C CYS A 51 -14.54 3.21 3.13
N VAL A 52 -13.55 4.10 2.93
CA VAL A 52 -13.73 5.34 2.16
C VAL A 52 -14.11 5.03 0.71
N SER A 53 -13.44 4.06 0.08
CA SER A 53 -13.76 3.66 -1.30
C SER A 53 -15.19 3.13 -1.41
N LEU A 54 -15.66 2.35 -0.44
CA LEU A 54 -17.01 1.82 -0.41
C LEU A 54 -18.06 2.91 -0.20
N VAL A 55 -17.83 3.83 0.74
CA VAL A 55 -18.71 4.98 0.97
C VAL A 55 -18.77 5.87 -0.28
N LEU A 56 -17.64 6.10 -0.93
CA LEU A 56 -17.57 6.90 -2.16
C LEU A 56 -18.33 6.22 -3.31
N ALA A 57 -18.14 4.91 -3.49
CA ALA A 57 -18.88 4.13 -4.48
C ALA A 57 -20.40 4.16 -4.20
N ALA A 58 -20.82 3.99 -2.94
CA ALA A 58 -22.22 4.08 -2.55
C ALA A 58 -22.80 5.48 -2.81
N ALA A 59 -22.06 6.53 -2.49
CA ALA A 59 -22.47 7.92 -2.73
C ALA A 59 -22.68 8.20 -4.22
N ILE A 60 -21.77 7.72 -5.08
CA ILE A 60 -21.90 7.85 -6.54
C ILE A 60 -23.13 7.08 -7.05
N SER A 61 -23.37 5.86 -6.56
CA SER A 61 -24.54 5.06 -6.94
C SER A 61 -25.88 5.67 -6.50
N PHE A 62 -25.90 6.47 -5.43
CA PHE A 62 -27.10 7.21 -5.01
C PHE A 62 -27.28 8.53 -5.77
N ALA A 63 -26.21 9.07 -6.36
CA ALA A 63 -26.24 10.32 -7.11
C ALA A 63 -26.62 10.14 -8.59
N LEU A 64 -26.42 8.94 -9.15
CA LEU A 64 -26.86 8.51 -10.48
C LEU A 64 -28.32 8.02 -10.44
#